data_AF-A0A5A7R076-F1
#
_entry.id   AF-A0A5A7R076-F1
#
_cell.length_a   1.000
_cell.length_b   1.000
_cell.length_c   1.000
_cell.angle_alpha   90.00
_cell.angle_beta   90.00
_cell.angle_gamma   90.00
#
_symmetry.space_group_name_H-M   'P 1'
#
loop_
_entity.id
_entity.type
_entity.pdbx_description
1 polymer ?
#
loop_
_entity_poly.entity_id
_entity_poly.type
_entity_poly.pdbx_seq_one_letter_code
_entity_poly.pdbx_strand_id
1 'polypeptide(L)'
;MRESQNIWDDISQTQEGVVMVTGQWLYHLEEVDKKTGSVMHKCLVHFIPQNKQITGRTAGAVMHKCVVHFIPQNKQIPCYKQHPGFIVKKLNETEQRRLFNLTDKDYKDNKQHEVNLLV
;
A
#
# COMPACT_ATOMS: atom_id res chain seq x y z
N MET A 1 17.48 -9.34 -0.95
CA MET A 1 16.03 -9.43 -1.26
C MET A 1 15.31 -8.53 -0.27
N ARG A 2 14.41 -7.64 -0.71
CA ARG A 2 13.71 -6.67 0.17
C ARG A 2 12.34 -7.25 0.55
N GLU A 3 11.92 -7.12 1.80
CA GLU A 3 10.61 -7.59 2.27
C GLU A 3 9.48 -6.84 1.55
N SER A 4 8.39 -7.54 1.24
CA SER A 4 7.20 -6.93 0.62
C SER A 4 6.17 -6.58 1.68
N GLN A 5 5.52 -5.42 1.54
CA GLN A 5 4.42 -5.01 2.39
C GLN A 5 3.10 -5.23 1.63
N ASN A 6 2.08 -5.72 2.35
CA ASN A 6 0.77 -6.01 1.80
C ASN A 6 -0.32 -5.51 2.76
N ILE A 7 -1.47 -5.15 2.21
CA ILE A 7 -2.71 -4.96 2.98
C ILE A 7 -3.50 -6.25 2.85
N TRP A 8 -3.89 -6.85 3.98
CA TRP A 8 -4.62 -8.11 3.98
C TRP A 8 -6.13 -7.86 3.88
N ASP A 9 -6.79 -8.59 2.98
CA ASP A 9 -8.21 -8.47 2.69
C ASP A 9 -9.01 -9.64 3.29
N ASP A 10 -8.51 -10.86 3.14
CA ASP A 10 -9.24 -12.08 3.52
C ASP A 10 -8.30 -13.22 3.92
N ILE A 11 -8.82 -14.09 4.79
CA ILE A 11 -8.14 -15.29 5.30
C ILE A 11 -9.01 -16.50 4.99
N SER A 12 -8.46 -17.45 4.25
CA SER A 12 -9.15 -18.67 3.85
C SER A 12 -8.33 -19.91 4.16
N GLN A 13 -8.99 -21.07 4.20
CA GLN A 13 -8.33 -22.35 4.39
C GLN A 13 -8.62 -23.25 3.18
N THR A 14 -7.58 -23.89 2.65
CA THR A 14 -7.73 -24.86 1.57
C THR A 14 -8.33 -26.17 2.11
N GLN A 15 -8.82 -27.04 1.22
CA GLN A 15 -9.31 -28.38 1.60
C GLN A 15 -8.23 -29.23 2.30
N GLU A 16 -6.96 -28.95 2.02
CA GLU A 16 -5.79 -29.60 2.63
C GLU A 16 -5.42 -28.99 4.00
N GLY A 17 -6.19 -28.02 4.49
CA GLY A 17 -5.98 -27.38 5.78
C GLY A 17 -4.96 -26.23 5.77
N VAL A 18 -4.42 -25.86 4.61
CA VAL A 18 -3.45 -24.76 4.48
C VAL A 18 -4.16 -23.41 4.62
N VAL A 19 -3.68 -22.56 5.52
CA VAL A 19 -4.20 -21.20 5.70
C VAL A 19 -3.55 -20.26 4.70
N MET A 20 -4.38 -19.60 3.90
CA MET A 20 -4.02 -18.62 2.89
C MET A 20 -4.44 -17.24 3.35
N VAL A 21 -3.55 -16.27 3.18
CA VAL A 21 -3.83 -14.85 3.41
C VAL A 21 -3.75 -14.14 2.07
N THR A 22 -4.80 -13.38 1.77
CA THR A 22 -4.96 -12.68 0.50
C THR A 22 -4.94 -11.18 0.73
N GLY A 23 -4.45 -10.43 -0.24
CA GLY A 23 -4.26 -9.00 -0.06
C GLY A 23 -3.75 -8.26 -1.28
N GLN A 24 -3.56 -6.96 -1.07
CA GLN A 24 -3.10 -5.99 -2.05
C GLN A 24 -1.62 -5.63 -1.83
N TRP A 25 -0.86 -5.51 -2.91
CA TRP A 25 0.58 -5.18 -2.86
C TRP A 25 0.82 -3.70 -2.57
N LEU A 26 1.86 -3.45 -1.78
CA LEU A 26 2.52 -2.15 -1.67
C LEU A 26 3.90 -2.24 -2.30
N TYR A 27 4.22 -1.29 -3.17
CA TYR A 27 5.50 -1.23 -3.87
C TYR A 27 6.37 -0.13 -3.27
N HIS A 28 7.66 -0.40 -3.09
CA HIS A 28 8.60 0.67 -2.75
C HIS A 28 8.71 1.68 -3.88
N LEU A 29 8.58 2.96 -3.53
CA LEU A 29 8.89 4.07 -4.41
C LEU A 29 10.14 4.75 -3.89
N GLU A 30 11.17 4.79 -4.72
CA GLU A 30 12.37 5.55 -4.43
C GLU A 30 12.09 7.02 -4.76
N GLU A 31 11.62 7.78 -3.76
CA GLU A 31 11.48 9.23 -3.87
C GLU A 31 12.68 9.91 -3.22
N VAL A 32 13.16 11.00 -3.81
CA VAL A 32 14.18 11.87 -3.19
C VAL A 32 13.47 12.98 -2.43
N ASP A 33 13.78 13.13 -1.14
CA ASP A 33 13.33 14.28 -0.37
C ASP A 33 13.93 15.55 -0.98
N LYS A 34 13.07 16.44 -1.48
CA LYS A 34 13.48 17.68 -2.15
C LYS A 34 14.18 18.67 -1.21
N LYS A 35 14.00 18.56 0.11
CA LYS A 35 14.60 19.45 1.12
C LYS A 35 15.98 18.98 1.57
N THR A 36 16.19 17.67 1.67
CA THR A 36 17.44 17.09 2.19
C THR A 36 18.28 16.40 1.12
N GLY A 37 17.74 16.21 -0.10
CA GLY A 37 18.39 15.48 -1.18
C GLY A 37 18.53 13.97 -0.92
N SER A 38 17.97 13.46 0.19
CA SER A 38 18.10 12.06 0.59
C SER A 38 16.97 11.21 0.02
N VAL A 39 17.29 10.00 -0.46
CA VAL A 39 16.27 9.02 -0.86
C VAL A 39 15.42 8.61 0.36
N MET A 40 14.12 8.86 0.28
CA MET A 40 13.11 8.35 1.20
C MET A 40 12.84 6.87 0.91
N HIS A 41 13.58 5.99 1.59
CA HIS A 41 13.46 4.53 1.42
C HIS A 41 12.15 3.91 1.95
N LYS A 42 11.26 4.72 2.55
CA LYS A 42 10.03 4.27 3.22
C LYS A 42 8.74 4.76 2.54
N CYS A 43 8.85 5.38 1.37
CA CYS A 43 7.70 5.67 0.53
C CYS A 43 7.22 4.38 -0.13
N LEU A 44 5.95 4.08 0.08
CA LEU A 44 5.24 3.02 -0.61
C LEU A 44 4.23 3.64 -1.58
N VAL A 45 3.98 2.93 -2.65
CA VAL A 45 2.89 3.19 -3.58
C VAL A 45 1.91 2.04 -3.43
N HIS A 46 0.66 2.38 -3.15
CA HIS A 46 -0.39 1.39 -3.09
C HIS A 46 -0.92 1.12 -4.48
N PHE A 47 -0.98 -0.15 -4.84
CA PHE A 47 -1.40 -0.59 -6.17
C PHE A 47 -2.86 -1.02 -6.12
N ILE A 48 -3.69 -0.34 -6.91
CA ILE A 48 -5.13 -0.62 -6.98
C ILE A 48 -5.42 -1.29 -8.33
N PRO A 49 -5.46 -2.63 -8.38
CA PRO A 49 -5.78 -3.34 -9.60
C PRO A 49 -7.25 -3.12 -9.98
N GLN A 50 -7.58 -3.16 -11.28
CA GLN A 50 -8.97 -3.03 -11.73
C GLN A 50 -9.86 -4.22 -11.33
N ASN A 51 -9.32 -5.42 -11.46
CA ASN A 51 -9.92 -6.61 -10.88
C ASN A 51 -9.20 -6.88 -9.56
N LYS A 52 -9.89 -7.46 -8.57
CA LYS A 52 -9.28 -7.92 -7.32
C LYS A 52 -8.34 -9.09 -7.64
N GLN A 53 -7.18 -8.81 -8.24
CA GLN A 53 -6.15 -9.78 -8.54
C GLN A 53 -5.45 -10.07 -7.22
N ILE A 54 -6.07 -10.98 -6.49
CA ILE A 54 -5.64 -11.46 -5.21
C ILE A 54 -4.39 -12.30 -5.42
N THR A 55 -3.27 -11.88 -4.86
CA THR A 55 -2.14 -12.78 -4.66
C THR A 55 -2.24 -13.36 -3.26
N GLY A 56 -2.61 -14.63 -3.18
CA GLY A 56 -2.58 -15.38 -1.93
C GLY A 56 -1.15 -15.77 -1.55
N ARG A 57 -0.80 -15.62 -0.28
CA ARG A 57 0.39 -16.21 0.33
C ARG A 57 -0.05 -17.18 1.42
N THR A 58 0.76 -18.19 1.72
CA THR A 58 0.53 -19.01 2.90
C THR A 58 0.72 -18.15 4.15
N ALA A 59 -0.05 -18.40 5.20
CA ALA A 59 0.08 -17.66 6.46
C ALA A 59 1.50 -17.77 7.06
N GLY A 60 2.21 -18.88 6.79
CA GLY A 60 3.60 -19.07 7.21
C GLY A 60 4.62 -18.15 6.53
N ALA A 61 4.26 -17.49 5.43
CA ALA A 61 5.11 -16.48 4.77
C ALA A 61 4.99 -15.08 5.38
N VAL A 62 4.09 -14.89 6.36
CA VAL A 62 3.90 -13.61 7.05
C VAL A 62 4.99 -13.44 8.11
N MET A 63 5.83 -12.42 7.95
CA MET A 63 6.96 -12.17 8.83
C MET A 63 6.54 -11.46 10.13
N HIS A 64 5.92 -10.28 9.99
CA HIS A 64 5.43 -9.50 11.13
C HIS A 64 4.43 -8.43 10.68
N LYS A 65 3.65 -7.89 11.62
CA LYS A 65 2.82 -6.70 11.40
C LYS A 65 3.70 -5.47 11.22
N CYS A 66 3.31 -4.56 10.34
CA CYS A 66 3.95 -3.25 10.18
C CYS A 66 2.90 -2.13 10.12
N VAL A 67 3.34 -0.88 10.27
CA VAL A 67 2.48 0.31 10.22
C VAL A 67 2.68 1.01 8.88
N VAL A 68 1.57 1.30 8.21
CA VAL A 68 1.52 2.04 6.95
C VAL A 68 0.58 3.23 7.14
N HIS A 69 1.08 4.43 6.85
CA HIS A 69 0.34 5.68 6.96
C HIS A 69 -0.09 6.14 5.57
N PHE A 70 -1.39 6.26 5.31
CA PHE A 70 -1.92 6.87 4.10
C PHE A 70 -2.08 8.37 4.33
N ILE A 71 -1.29 9.18 3.64
CA ILE A 71 -1.19 10.61 3.91
C ILE A 71 -1.54 11.38 2.63
N PRO A 72 -2.74 12.00 2.57
CA PRO A 72 -3.12 12.95 1.55
C PRO A 72 -2.07 14.03 1.32
N GLN A 73 -1.93 14.53 0.09
CA GLN A 73 -0.94 15.54 -0.26
C GLN A 73 -1.10 16.85 0.54
N ASN A 74 -2.32 17.17 0.96
CA ASN A 74 -2.64 18.35 1.76
C ASN A 74 -2.41 18.17 3.27
N LYS A 75 -2.00 16.99 3.76
CA LYS A 75 -1.67 16.74 5.16
C LYS A 75 -0.16 16.70 5.38
N GLN A 76 0.29 17.10 6.57
CA GLN A 76 1.70 17.02 6.94
C GLN A 76 2.10 15.57 7.23
N ILE A 77 3.34 15.21 6.86
CA ILE A 77 3.93 13.92 7.23
C ILE A 77 4.21 13.95 8.74
N PRO A 78 3.75 12.95 9.51
CA PRO A 78 4.01 12.91 10.94
C PRO A 78 5.50 12.75 11.23
N CYS A 79 5.94 13.23 12.39
CA CYS A 79 7.32 13.08 12.82
C CYS A 79 7.66 11.60 12.95
N TYR A 80 8.69 11.15 12.23
CA TYR A 80 9.10 9.75 12.22
C TYR A 80 9.40 9.16 13.62
N LYS A 81 9.95 9.98 14.52
CA LYS A 81 10.25 9.53 15.90
C LYS A 81 8.99 9.23 16.71
N GLN A 82 7.89 9.93 16.41
CA GLN A 82 6.61 9.79 17.10
C GLN A 82 5.71 8.74 16.42
N HIS A 83 5.78 8.67 15.09
CA HIS A 83 4.96 7.77 14.28
C HIS A 83 5.83 7.00 13.28
N PRO A 84 6.56 5.97 13.74
CA PRO A 84 7.35 5.13 12.84
C PRO A 84 6.42 4.36 11.90
N GLY A 85 6.88 4.13 10.67
CA GLY A 85 6.14 3.35 9.68
C GLY A 85 6.54 3.68 8.25
N PHE A 86 5.82 3.04 7.32
CA PHE A 86 5.85 3.36 5.91
C PHE A 86 4.81 4.43 5.58
N ILE A 87 5.01 5.14 4.49
CA ILE A 87 4.10 6.20 4.06
C ILE A 87 3.61 5.91 2.64
N VAL A 88 2.30 5.93 2.44
CA VAL A 88 1.66 5.92 1.12
C VAL A 88 1.13 7.31 0.84
N LYS A 89 1.53 7.88 -0.29
CA LYS A 89 1.00 9.16 -0.81
C LYS A 89 0.36 9.04 -2.18
N LYS A 90 0.73 7.98 -2.90
CA LYS A 90 0.40 7.78 -4.30
C LYS A 90 -0.18 6.40 -4.51
N LEU A 91 -1.11 6.35 -5.46
CA LEU A 91 -1.80 5.17 -5.93
C LEU A 91 -1.36 4.89 -7.35
N ASN A 92 -1.08 3.62 -7.67
CA ASN A 92 -0.78 3.21 -9.04
C ASN A 92 -1.98 2.46 -9.61
N GLU A 93 -2.53 2.97 -10.72
CA GLU A 93 -3.57 2.27 -11.47
C GLU A 93 -2.99 1.48 -12.64
N THR A 94 -3.30 0.19 -12.70
CA THR A 94 -2.75 -0.80 -13.64
C THR A 94 -2.86 -0.44 -15.11
N GLU A 95 -3.99 0.10 -15.55
CA GLU A 95 -4.26 0.26 -16.98
C GLU A 95 -3.51 1.44 -17.58
N GLN A 96 -3.33 2.51 -16.81
CA GLN A 96 -2.69 3.73 -17.31
C GLN A 96 -1.21 3.80 -16.91
N ARG A 97 -0.72 2.93 -16.01
CA ARG A 97 0.60 3.05 -15.36
C ARG A 97 0.83 4.46 -14.82
N ARG A 98 -0.24 5.09 -14.35
CA ARG A 98 -0.22 6.47 -13.83
C ARG A 98 -0.26 6.42 -12.31
N LEU A 99 0.52 7.31 -11.73
CA LEU A 99 0.51 7.59 -10.30
C LEU A 99 -0.49 8.71 -10.04
N PHE A 100 -1.45 8.44 -9.16
CA PHE A 100 -2.45 9.38 -8.70
C PHE A 100 -2.20 9.73 -7.23
N ASN A 101 -2.56 10.93 -6.80
CA ASN A 101 -2.54 11.28 -5.39
C ASN A 101 -3.79 10.71 -4.71
N LEU A 102 -3.68 10.40 -3.42
CA LEU A 102 -4.82 9.89 -2.61
C LEU A 102 -6.07 10.80 -2.65
N THR A 103 -5.91 12.07 -3.00
CA THR A 103 -6.98 13.08 -3.07
C THR A 103 -7.55 13.32 -4.46
N ASP A 104 -6.96 12.73 -5.49
CA ASP A 104 -7.45 12.93 -6.87
C ASP A 104 -8.85 12.30 -6.99
N LYS A 105 -9.82 13.02 -7.55
CA LYS A 105 -11.23 12.57 -7.62
C LYS A 105 -11.53 11.75 -8.88
N ASP A 106 -10.51 11.43 -9.68
CA ASP A 106 -10.66 10.82 -10.99
C ASP A 106 -10.67 9.28 -10.94
N TYR A 107 -10.82 8.68 -9.76
CA TYR A 107 -10.98 7.24 -9.63
C TYR A 107 -12.39 6.82 -10.07
N LYS A 108 -12.53 5.66 -10.74
CA LYS A 108 -13.84 5.03 -10.92
C LYS A 108 -14.53 4.89 -9.56
N ASP A 109 -15.81 5.27 -9.43
CA ASP A 109 -16.52 5.46 -8.15
C ASP A 109 -16.30 4.36 -7.10
N ASN A 110 -16.25 3.09 -7.50
CA ASN A 110 -16.01 1.97 -6.58
C ASN A 110 -14.62 2.00 -5.91
N LYS A 111 -13.60 2.54 -6.59
CA LYS A 111 -12.22 2.64 -6.08
C LYS A 111 -12.05 3.80 -5.11
N GLN A 112 -12.76 4.91 -5.32
CA GLN A 112 -12.69 6.06 -4.42
C GLN A 112 -13.14 5.67 -3.01
N HIS A 113 -14.14 4.79 -2.89
CA HIS A 113 -14.58 4.27 -1.60
C HIS A 113 -13.49 3.49 -0.87
N GLU A 114 -12.77 2.60 -1.56
CA GLU A 114 -11.64 1.85 -0.97
C GLU A 114 -10.53 2.79 -0.47
N VAL A 115 -10.20 3.82 -1.26
CA VAL A 115 -9.21 4.84 -0.86
C VAL A 115 -9.67 5.60 0.38
N ASN A 116 -10.95 5.94 0.48
CA ASN A 116 -11.51 6.64 1.63
C ASN A 116 -11.51 5.80 2.91
N LEU A 117 -11.54 4.46 2.81
CA LEU A 117 -11.41 3.57 3.97
C LEU A 117 -9.96 3.52 4.50
N LEU A 118 -8.97 3.88 3.67
CA LEU A 118 -7.55 3.83 4.01
C LEU A 118 -6.99 5.15 4.58
N VAL A 119 -7.65 6.29 4.33
CA VAL A 119 -7.19 7.67 4.64
C VAL A 119 -7.84 8.27 5.90
#